data_AF-A0A0F9JER9-F1
#
_entry.id   AF-A0A0F9JER9-F1
#
_cell.length_a   1.000
_cell.length_b   1.000
_cell.length_c   1.000
_cell.angle_alpha   90.00
_cell.angle_beta   90.00
_cell.angle_gamma   90.00
#
_symmetry.space_group_name_H-M   'P 1'
#
loop_
_entity.id
_entity.type
_entity.pdbx_description
1 polymer ?
#
loop_
_entity_poly.entity_id
_entity_poly.type
_entity_poly.pdbx_seq_one_letter_code
_entity_poly.pdbx_strand_id
1 'polypeptide(L)' 'MSLRRLQLDLAVQEDKDGKLPSALEGQWTGLLNHIKAFKNASIKINKGLVNEEDTIRATYHKCFHDEGKQCDTKIEI' A
#
# COMPACT_ATOMS: atom_id res chain seq x y z
N MET A 1 2.28 -20.24 17.18
CA MET A 1 2.55 -19.68 15.84
C MET A 1 3.19 -18.32 16.02
N SER A 2 4.22 -17.97 15.25
CA SER A 2 4.82 -16.64 15.25
C SER A 2 4.47 -15.92 13.95
N LEU A 3 4.18 -14.62 14.03
CA LEU A 3 3.79 -13.79 12.89
C LEU A 3 4.70 -12.57 12.82
N ARG A 4 5.06 -12.15 11.61
CA ARG A 4 5.72 -10.87 11.36
C ARG A 4 4.68 -9.90 10.83
N ARG A 5 4.57 -8.73 11.45
CA ARG A 5 3.67 -7.65 11.04
C ARG A 5 4.47 -6.43 10.66
N LEU A 6 4.14 -5.85 9.51
CA LEU A 6 4.68 -4.60 9.01
C LEU A 6 3.52 -3.68 8.67
N GLN A 7 3.62 -2.41 9.07
CA GLN A 7 2.73 -1.35 8.61
C GLN A 7 3.61 -0.28 7.95
N LEU A 8 3.21 0.15 6.76
CA LEU A 8 3.96 1.11 5.96
C LEU A 8 3.02 2.26 5.57
N ASP A 9 3.38 3.47 5.97
CA ASP A 9 2.70 4.70 5.58
C ASP A 9 3.75 5.64 4.99
N LEU A 10 3.68 5.86 3.67
CA LEU A 10 4.68 6.60 2.90
C LEU A 10 3.96 7.52 1.93
N ALA A 11 4.37 8.79 1.92
CA ALA A 11 3.99 9.76 0.91
C ALA A 11 5.23 10.09 0.06
N VAL A 12 5.13 9.87 -1.26
CA VAL A 12 6.17 10.24 -2.21
C VAL A 12 5.63 11.31 -3.12
N GLN A 13 6.33 12.43 -3.20
CA GLN A 13 5.95 13.54 -4.05
C GLN A 13 6.24 13.21 -5.52
N GLU A 14 5.24 13.40 -6.36
CA GLU A 14 5.39 13.38 -7.82
C GLU A 14 5.83 14.75 -8.33
N ASP A 15 6.45 14.77 -9.52
CA ASP A 15 6.74 16.00 -10.23
C ASP A 15 5.48 16.65 -10.81
N LYS A 16 5.66 17.81 -11.45
CA LYS A 16 4.58 18.58 -12.08
C LYS A 16 3.83 17.83 -13.19
N ASP A 17 4.42 16.78 -13.75
CA ASP A 17 3.84 15.96 -14.81
C ASP A 17 3.16 14.70 -14.23
N GLY A 18 3.10 14.58 -12.89
CA GLY A 18 2.48 13.47 -12.19
C GLY A 18 3.33 12.20 -12.22
N LYS A 19 4.65 12.32 -12.39
CA LYS A 19 5.58 11.19 -12.40
C LYS A 19 6.38 11.15 -11.12
N LEU A 20 6.74 9.93 -10.70
CA LEU A 20 7.71 9.77 -9.64
C LEU A 20 9.09 10.23 -10.14
N PRO A 21 9.99 10.65 -9.22
CA PRO A 21 11.39 10.86 -9.56
C PRO A 21 11.94 9.65 -10.31
N SER A 22 12.71 9.86 -11.38
CA SER A 22 13.20 8.79 -12.27
C SER A 22 13.96 7.67 -11.53
N ALA A 23 14.66 8.01 -10.45
CA ALA A 23 15.34 7.05 -9.58
C ALA A 23 14.37 6.07 -8.86
N LEU A 24 13.10 6.46 -8.71
CA LEU A 24 12.07 5.73 -7.97
C LEU A 24 11.04 5.03 -8.87
N GLU A 25 10.88 5.38 -10.15
CA GLU A 25 9.86 4.77 -11.01
C GLU A 25 9.97 3.22 -11.06
N GLY A 26 11.18 2.69 -11.27
CA GLY A 26 11.41 1.24 -11.26
C GLY A 26 11.26 0.62 -9.87
N GLN A 27 11.66 1.35 -8.82
CA GLN A 27 11.59 0.88 -7.44
C GLN A 27 10.15 0.84 -6.93
N TRP A 28 9.32 1.80 -7.33
CA TRP A 28 7.91 1.88 -6.96
C TRP A 28 7.13 0.68 -7.47
N THR A 29 7.30 0.36 -8.76
CA THR A 29 6.69 -0.83 -9.35
C THR A 29 7.17 -2.11 -8.65
N GLY A 30 8.47 -2.20 -8.35
CA GLY A 30 9.05 -3.31 -7.59
C GLY A 30 8.48 -3.44 -6.18
N LEU A 31 8.31 -2.32 -5.47
CA LEU A 31 7.72 -2.26 -4.13
C LEU A 31 6.27 -2.76 -4.14
N LEU A 32 5.44 -2.28 -5.07
CA LEU A 32 4.05 -2.73 -5.20
C LEU A 32 3.97 -4.25 -5.46
N ASN A 33 4.86 -4.77 -6.31
CA ASN A 33 4.95 -6.22 -6.56
C ASN A 33 5.35 -7.01 -5.31
N HIS A 34 6.31 -6.52 -4.53
CA HIS A 34 6.68 -7.14 -3.26
C HIS A 34 5.53 -7.12 -2.25
N ILE A 35 4.86 -5.98 -2.10
CA ILE A 35 3.69 -5.84 -1.22
C ILE A 35 2.59 -6.82 -1.63
N LYS A 36 2.31 -6.95 -2.92
CA LYS A 36 1.35 -7.92 -3.45
C LYS A 36 1.74 -9.36 -3.11
N ALA A 37 3.01 -9.72 -3.25
CA ALA A 37 3.51 -11.04 -2.88
C ALA A 37 3.34 -11.33 -1.37
N PHE A 38 3.67 -10.36 -0.50
CA PHE A 38 3.46 -10.50 0.94
C PHE A 38 1.98 -10.62 1.30
N LYS A 39 1.11 -9.82 0.67
CA LYS A 39 -0.33 -9.88 0.88
C LYS A 39 -0.89 -11.26 0.49
N ASN A 40 -0.50 -11.81 -0.65
CA ASN A 40 -0.93 -13.15 -1.08
C ASN A 40 -0.47 -14.26 -0.13
N ALA A 41 0.66 -14.09 0.55
CA ALA A 41 1.17 -15.02 1.57
C ALA A 41 0.60 -14.77 2.98
N SER A 42 -0.15 -13.68 3.19
CA SER A 42 -0.67 -13.30 4.50
C SER A 42 -1.93 -14.09 4.87
N ILE A 43 -2.15 -14.30 6.17
CA ILE A 43 -3.29 -15.04 6.70
C ILE A 43 -4.07 -14.21 7.72
N LYS A 44 -5.40 -14.30 7.67
CA LYS A 44 -6.26 -13.77 8.74
C LYS A 44 -5.86 -14.39 10.07
N ILE A 45 -5.64 -13.55 11.08
CA ILE A 45 -5.32 -14.00 12.43
C ILE A 45 -6.65 -14.30 13.12
N ASN A 46 -6.72 -15.39 13.90
CA ASN A 46 -7.94 -15.78 14.62
C ASN A 46 -9.17 -15.94 13.70
N LYS A 47 -8.96 -16.44 12.47
CA LYS A 47 -10.01 -16.62 11.47
C LYS A 47 -11.21 -17.38 12.04
N GLY A 48 -12.41 -16.80 11.96
CA GLY A 48 -13.65 -17.39 12.47
C GLY A 48 -13.91 -17.18 13.98
N LEU A 49 -13.05 -16.44 14.68
CA LEU A 49 -13.25 -16.06 16.08
C LEU A 49 -13.71 -14.60 16.19
N VAL A 50 -14.24 -14.21 17.35
CA VAL A 50 -14.76 -12.85 17.62
C VAL A 50 -13.65 -11.78 17.50
N ASN A 51 -12.39 -12.16 17.67
CA ASN A 51 -11.21 -11.32 17.56
C ASN A 51 -10.40 -11.58 16.27
N GLU A 52 -11.08 -11.90 15.16
CA GLU A 52 -10.45 -12.01 13.84
C GLU A 52 -9.77 -10.68 13.45
N GLU A 53 -8.48 -10.74 13.12
CA GLU A 53 -7.75 -9.61 12.54
C GLU A 53 -7.45 -9.86 11.07
N ASP A 54 -7.83 -8.89 10.23
CA ASP A 54 -7.55 -8.92 8.81
C ASP A 54 -6.16 -8.34 8.50
N THR A 55 -5.25 -9.23 8.12
CA THR A 55 -3.86 -8.89 7.74
C THR A 55 -3.69 -8.76 6.24
N ILE A 56 -4.74 -9.00 5.45
CA ILE A 56 -4.70 -9.03 3.97
C ILE A 56 -5.07 -7.65 3.43
N ARG A 57 -4.49 -6.59 4.02
CA ARG A 57 -4.79 -5.20 3.65
C ARG A 57 -3.54 -4.55 3.10
N ALA A 58 -3.58 -4.20 1.82
CA ALA A 58 -2.60 -3.33 1.20
C ALA A 58 -3.33 -2.46 0.17
N THR A 59 -3.20 -1.15 0.33
CA THR A 59 -3.86 -0.17 -0.54
C THR A 59 -2.88 0.92 -0.91
N TYR A 60 -2.95 1.40 -2.14
CA TYR A 60 -2.30 2.64 -2.56
C TYR A 60 -3.35 3.63 -3.07
N HIS A 61 -3.03 4.91 -3.04
CA HIS A 61 -3.82 5.97 -3.68
C HIS A 61 -2.92 7.17 -3.92
N LYS A 62 -3.39 8.05 -4.79
CA LYS A 62 -2.77 9.35 -5.05
C LYS A 62 -3.54 10.43 -4.29
N CYS A 63 -2.80 11.21 -3.49
CA CYS A 63 -3.35 12.32 -2.72
C CYS A 63 -2.97 13.65 -3.36
N PHE A 64 -3.92 14.59 -3.41
CA PHE A 64 -3.68 15.95 -3.88
C PHE A 64 -3.86 16.91 -2.70
N HIS A 65 -2.75 17.41 -2.15
CA HIS A 65 -2.80 18.24 -0.94
C HIS A 65 -2.96 19.74 -1.23
N ASP A 66 -2.66 20.19 -2.45
CA ASP A 66 -2.52 21.63 -2.74
C ASP A 66 -3.57 22.21 -3.72
N GLU A 67 -4.39 21.38 -4.38
CA GLU A 67 -5.22 21.84 -5.51
C GLU A 67 -6.74 21.81 -5.26
N GLY A 68 -7.19 21.53 -4.04
CA GLY A 68 -8.64 21.32 -3.77
C GLY A 68 -9.25 20.16 -4.57
N LYS A 69 -8.41 19.34 -5.21
CA LYS A 69 -8.78 18.12 -5.92
C LYS A 69 -9.06 17.02 -4.89
N GLN A 70 -10.05 16.17 -5.18
CA GLN A 70 -10.26 14.96 -4.39
C GLN A 70 -9.08 14.01 -4.58
N CYS A 71 -8.60 13.44 -3.48
CA CYS A 71 -7.70 12.29 -3.54
C CYS A 71 -8.36 11.14 -4.31
N ASP A 72 -7.56 10.38 -5.03
CA ASP A 72 -8.04 9.19 -5.72
C ASP A 72 -8.54 8.16 -4.71
N THR A 73 -9.51 7.35 -5.14
CA THR A 73 -10.00 6.22 -4.36
C THR A 73 -8.85 5.27 -4.04
N LYS A 74 -8.84 4.73 -2.82
CA LYS A 74 -7.88 3.68 -2.42
C LYS A 74 -8.03 2.46 -3.31
N ILE A 75 -6.96 2.14 -4.03
CA ILE A 75 -6.84 0.96 -4.89
C ILE A 75 -6.20 -0.14 -4.07
N GLU A 76 -6.82 -1.32 -4.10
CA GLU A 76 -6.28 -2.52 -3.49
C GLU A 76 -5.14 -3.08 -4.35
N ILE A 77 -4.00 -3.37 -3.71
CA ILE A 77 -2.79 -3.94 -4.36
C ILE A 77 -2.93 -5.46 -4.54
#